data_AF-A0A7J4N6P2-F1
#
_entry.id   AF-A0A7J4N6P2-F1
#
_cell.length_a   1.000
_cell.length_b   1.000
_cell.length_c   1.000
_cell.angle_alpha   90.00
_cell.angle_beta   90.00
_cell.angle_gamma   90.00
#
_symmetry.space_group_name_H-M   'P 1'
#
loop_
_entity.id
_entity.type
_entity.pdbx_description
1 polymer ?
#
loop_
_entity_poly.entity_id
_entity_poly.type
_entity_poly.pdbx_seq_one_letter_code
_entity_poly.pdbx_strand_id
1 'polypeptide(L)'
;VMIAGLPLTPPSLERKEMLSRASRNIGDGHDLETYEALSRVLQACGRAIRREEDRAAVILLDPRYLERKVQRMIPPDLRFTEGDPAELLSEFFGTPVETAWRLQQEGERIITGH
;
A
#
# COMPACT_ATOMS: atom_id res chain seq x y z
N VAL A 1 -7.26 -4.18 3.82
CA VAL A 1 -6.40 -4.54 2.67
C VAL A 1 -4.96 -4.52 3.12
N MET A 2 -4.16 -5.50 2.72
CA MET A 2 -2.72 -5.53 3.01
C MET A 2 -1.95 -5.46 1.69
N ILE A 3 -0.95 -4.61 1.63
CA ILE A 3 -0.07 -4.48 0.47
C ILE A 3 1.34 -4.85 0.91
N ALA A 4 1.84 -5.97 0.40
CA ALA A 4 3.19 -6.44 0.64
C ALA A 4 4.13 -5.84 -0.42
N GLY A 5 4.92 -4.85 -0.01
CA GLY A 5 5.85 -4.16 -0.90
C GLY A 5 5.28 -2.96 -1.66
N LEU A 6 6.15 -2.23 -2.35
CA LEU A 6 5.79 -1.26 -3.38
C LEU A 6 5.80 -1.96 -4.76
N PRO A 7 4.68 -1.96 -5.53
CA PRO A 7 4.52 -2.74 -6.76
C PRO A 7 5.20 -2.06 -7.97
N LEU A 8 6.51 -1.87 -7.86
CA LEU A 8 7.36 -1.40 -8.97
C LEU A 8 7.31 -2.42 -10.11
N THR A 9 7.27 -1.91 -11.33
CA THR A 9 7.29 -2.79 -12.50
C THR A 9 8.72 -3.22 -12.78
N PRO A 10 8.99 -4.50 -13.08
CA PRO A 10 10.32 -4.95 -13.46
C PRO A 10 10.86 -4.15 -14.65
N PRO A 11 12.18 -3.85 -14.67
CA PRO A 11 12.77 -3.10 -15.77
C PRO A 11 12.78 -3.93 -17.05
N SER A 12 12.30 -3.34 -18.15
CA SER A 12 12.39 -3.90 -19.51
C SER A 12 12.79 -2.82 -20.51
N LEU A 13 13.27 -3.20 -21.70
CA LEU A 13 13.63 -2.22 -22.74
C LEU A 13 12.42 -1.38 -23.17
N GLU A 14 11.28 -2.04 -23.39
CA GLU A 14 10.01 -1.38 -23.71
C GLU A 14 9.60 -0.41 -22.61
N ARG A 15 9.71 -0.82 -21.33
CA ARG A 15 9.37 0.02 -20.20
C ARG A 15 10.27 1.25 -20.10
N LYS A 16 11.58 1.09 -20.29
CA LYS A 16 12.54 2.20 -20.30
C LYS A 16 12.22 3.21 -21.40
N GLU A 17 11.89 2.74 -22.59
CA GLU A 17 11.52 3.59 -23.72
C GLU A 17 10.19 4.32 -23.46
N MET A 18 9.19 3.63 -22.89
CA MET A 18 7.92 4.23 -22.49
C MET A 18 8.13 5.36 -21.48
N LEU A 19 8.91 5.11 -20.43
CA LEU A 19 9.21 6.12 -19.40
C LEU A 19 10.01 7.30 -19.98
N SER A 20 11.00 7.04 -20.83
CA SER A 20 11.80 8.07 -21.53
C SER A 20 10.93 8.97 -22.42
N ARG A 21 9.94 8.40 -23.12
CA ARG A 21 8.99 9.18 -23.92
C ARG A 21 8.03 9.99 -23.05
N ALA A 22 7.54 9.40 -21.96
CA ALA A 22 6.65 10.08 -21.03
C ALA A 22 7.36 11.25 -20.32
N SER A 23 8.60 11.05 -19.87
CA SER A 23 9.37 12.09 -19.16
C SER A 23 9.65 13.31 -20.03
N ARG A 24 9.87 13.14 -21.34
CA ARG A 24 10.02 14.27 -22.28
C ARG A 24 8.83 15.23 -22.31
N ASN A 25 7.62 14.72 -22.09
CA ASN A 25 6.40 15.54 -22.12
C ASN A 25 6.11 16.22 -20.77
N ILE A 26 6.55 15.62 -19.66
CA ILE A 26 6.21 16.03 -18.29
C ILE A 26 7.36 16.83 -17.66
N GLY A 27 8.56 16.74 -18.24
CA GLY A 27 9.79 17.37 -17.75
C GLY A 27 10.62 16.41 -16.88
N ASP A 28 11.94 16.65 -16.86
CA ASP A 28 12.86 15.90 -16.02
C ASP A 28 12.63 16.25 -14.54
N GLY A 29 12.52 15.22 -13.68
CA GLY A 29 12.33 15.37 -12.23
C GLY A 29 11.12 14.64 -11.65
N HIS A 30 10.27 14.05 -12.49
CA HIS A 30 9.14 13.23 -12.04
C HIS A 30 9.52 11.74 -11.97
N ASP A 31 9.43 11.15 -10.78
CA ASP A 31 9.58 9.70 -10.58
C ASP A 31 8.29 8.98 -11.00
N LEU A 32 8.15 8.80 -12.31
CA LEU A 32 7.01 8.13 -12.96
C LEU A 32 6.84 6.68 -12.51
N GLU A 33 7.93 5.98 -12.22
CA GLU A 33 7.86 4.59 -11.75
C GLU A 33 7.18 4.49 -10.37
N THR A 34 7.60 5.34 -9.44
CA THR A 34 6.99 5.42 -8.12
C THR A 34 5.53 5.87 -8.22
N TYR A 35 5.24 6.86 -9.08
CA TYR A 35 3.86 7.33 -9.28
C TYR A 35 2.93 6.23 -9.82
N GLU A 36 3.38 5.45 -10.80
CA GLU A 36 2.61 4.33 -11.33
C GLU A 36 2.39 3.24 -10.26
N ALA A 37 3.42 2.93 -9.47
CA ALA A 37 3.31 1.96 -8.39
C ALA A 37 2.31 2.42 -7.32
N LEU A 38 2.38 3.68 -6.90
CA LEU A 38 1.40 4.27 -5.97
C LEU A 38 -0.01 4.28 -6.53
N SER A 39 -0.18 4.55 -7.83
CA SER A 39 -1.50 4.49 -8.48
C SER A 39 -2.12 3.11 -8.35
N ARG A 40 -1.34 2.03 -8.51
CA ARG A 40 -1.81 0.64 -8.31
C ARG A 40 -2.15 0.35 -6.85
N VAL A 41 -1.35 0.86 -5.92
CA VAL A 41 -1.61 0.76 -4.47
C VAL A 41 -2.94 1.41 -4.14
N LEU A 42 -3.17 2.66 -4.55
CA LEU A 42 -4.41 3.40 -4.31
C LEU A 42 -5.62 2.69 -4.93
N GLN A 43 -5.48 2.13 -6.13
CA GLN A 43 -6.52 1.34 -6.76
C GLN A 43 -6.88 0.08 -5.96
N ALA A 44 -5.89 -0.60 -5.36
CA ALA A 44 -6.12 -1.75 -4.49
C ALA A 44 -6.80 -1.33 -3.17
N CYS A 45 -6.35 -0.22 -2.57
CA CYS A 45 -6.98 0.38 -1.38
C CYS A 45 -8.46 0.70 -1.63
N GLY A 46 -8.77 1.29 -2.78
CA GLY A 46 -10.13 1.64 -3.18
C GLY A 46 -11.07 0.45 -3.38
N ARG A 47 -10.57 -0.80 -3.41
CA ARG A 47 -11.44 -2.00 -3.44
C ARG A 47 -12.11 -2.29 -2.09
N ALA A 48 -11.59 -1.72 -1.00
CA ALA A 48 -12.07 -1.95 0.35
C ALA A 48 -13.30 -1.10 0.72
N ILE A 49 -13.45 0.07 0.11
CA ILE A 49 -14.56 1.00 0.37
C ILE A 49 -15.50 0.96 -0.84
N ARG A 50 -16.75 0.53 -0.66
CA ARG A 50 -17.74 0.40 -1.75
C ARG A 50 -18.99 1.24 -1.53
N ARG A 51 -19.24 1.68 -0.30
CA ARG A 51 -20.32 2.57 0.11
C ARG A 51 -19.78 3.68 1.02
N GLU A 52 -20.57 4.72 1.23
CA GLU A 52 -20.19 5.88 2.06
C GLU A 52 -19.98 5.49 3.53
N GLU A 53 -20.70 4.48 4.01
CA GLU A 53 -20.64 4.01 5.39
C GLU A 53 -19.52 2.98 5.63
N ASP A 54 -18.86 2.50 4.56
CA ASP A 54 -17.83 1.47 4.68
C ASP A 54 -16.57 2.06 5.34
N ARG A 55 -16.14 1.44 6.44
CA ARG A 55 -14.85 1.73 7.09
C ARG A 55 -13.84 0.65 6.69
N ALA A 56 -12.68 1.06 6.20
CA ALA A 56 -11.61 0.15 5.82
C ALA A 56 -10.26 0.58 6.39
N ALA A 57 -9.44 -0.40 6.75
CA ALA A 57 -8.04 -0.22 7.09
C ALA A 57 -7.13 -0.77 5.99
N VAL A 58 -6.05 -0.05 5.71
CA VAL A 58 -5.02 -0.41 4.75
C VAL A 58 -3.69 -0.53 5.48
N ILE A 59 -3.00 -1.66 5.28
CA ILE A 59 -1.66 -1.88 5.83
C ILE A 59 -0.68 -1.89 4.66
N LEU A 60 0.36 -1.06 4.75
CA LEU A 60 1.44 -0.97 3.77
C LEU A 60 2.72 -1.56 4.36
N LEU A 61 3.15 -2.71 3.85
CA LEU A 61 4.29 -3.46 4.37
C LEU A 61 5.53 -3.21 3.50
N ASP A 62 6.02 -1.98 3.50
CA ASP A 62 7.29 -1.61 2.86
C ASP A 62 7.84 -0.29 3.45
N PRO A 63 9.11 -0.23 3.87
CA PRO A 63 9.68 1.01 4.41
C PRO A 63 9.70 2.16 3.37
N ARG A 64 9.64 1.86 2.07
CA ARG A 64 9.64 2.88 1.02
C ARG A 64 8.45 3.83 1.11
N TYR A 65 7.32 3.41 1.70
CA TYR A 65 6.18 4.30 1.93
C TYR A 65 6.47 5.43 2.91
N LEU A 66 7.52 5.30 3.74
CA LEU A 66 7.97 6.33 4.68
C LEU A 66 8.97 7.31 4.04
N GLU A 67 9.46 7.04 2.83
CA GLU A 67 10.37 7.95 2.14
C GLU A 67 9.64 9.24 1.77
N ARG A 68 10.25 10.40 2.06
CA ARG A 68 9.64 11.72 1.77
C ARG A 68 9.18 11.88 0.32
N LYS A 69 9.92 11.31 -0.63
CA LYS A 69 9.54 11.38 -2.06
C LYS A 69 8.24 10.63 -2.35
N VAL A 70 7.99 9.52 -1.65
CA VAL A 70 6.79 8.70 -1.79
C VAL A 70 5.62 9.38 -1.08
N GLN A 71 5.82 9.83 0.17
CA GLN A 71 4.79 10.53 0.94
C GLN A 71 4.27 11.79 0.24
N ARG A 72 5.14 12.54 -0.46
CA ARG A 72 4.75 13.73 -1.25
C ARG A 72 3.83 13.43 -2.44
N MET A 73 3.79 12.18 -2.90
CA MET A 73 2.95 11.75 -4.03
C MET A 73 1.61 11.18 -3.57
N ILE A 74 1.41 11.00 -2.27
CA ILE A 74 0.19 10.41 -1.72
C ILE A 74 -0.85 11.52 -1.52
N PRO A 75 -2.13 11.26 -1.84
CA PRO A 75 -3.21 12.21 -1.60
C PRO A 75 -3.23 12.72 -0.14
N PRO A 76 -3.42 14.04 0.09
CA PRO A 76 -3.31 14.65 1.41
C PRO A 76 -4.40 14.22 2.41
N ASP A 77 -5.49 13.66 1.92
CA ASP A 77 -6.59 13.07 2.68
C ASP A 77 -6.26 11.66 3.22
N LEU A 78 -5.22 10.99 2.68
CA LEU A 78 -4.71 9.74 3.21
C LEU A 78 -3.63 10.00 4.26
N ARG A 79 -3.98 9.74 5.53
CA ARG A 79 -3.05 9.86 6.66
C ARG A 79 -2.37 8.53 6.95
N PHE A 80 -1.05 8.55 7.06
CA PHE A 80 -0.28 7.41 7.57
C PHE A 80 -0.27 7.42 9.08
N THR A 81 -0.30 6.23 9.66
CA THR A 81 0.03 5.98 11.06
C THR A 81 1.09 4.89 11.07
N GLU A 82 2.13 5.11 11.86
CA GLU A 82 3.19 4.14 12.11
C GLU A 82 2.92 3.46 13.46
N GLY A 83 3.28 2.19 13.61
CA GLY A 83 3.06 1.44 14.83
C GLY A 83 2.86 -0.04 14.56
N ASP A 84 2.52 -0.79 15.60
CA ASP A 84 2.14 -2.19 15.47
C ASP A 84 0.79 -2.30 14.72
N PRO A 85 0.72 -3.00 13.57
CA PRO A 85 -0.51 -3.09 12.81
C PRO A 85 -1.66 -3.77 13.58
N ALA A 86 -1.38 -4.72 14.47
CA ALA A 86 -2.44 -5.41 15.21
C ALA A 86 -3.09 -4.48 16.24
N GLU A 87 -2.29 -3.70 16.98
CA GLU A 87 -2.78 -2.69 17.91
C GLU A 87 -3.63 -1.62 17.19
N LEU A 88 -3.12 -1.07 16.10
CA LEU A 88 -3.81 -0.04 15.31
C LEU A 88 -5.12 -0.52 14.70
N LEU A 89 -5.16 -1.77 14.20
CA LEU A 89 -6.39 -2.36 13.68
C LEU A 89 -7.41 -2.61 14.78
N SER A 90 -6.97 -3.08 15.95
CA SER A 90 -7.83 -3.29 17.10
C SER A 90 -8.45 -1.99 17.59
N GLU A 91 -7.68 -0.91 17.65
CA GLU A 91 -8.18 0.44 17.94
C GLU A 91 -9.18 0.89 16.87
N PHE A 92 -8.83 0.77 15.59
CA PHE A 92 -9.65 1.25 14.47
C PHE A 92 -11.03 0.55 14.40
N PHE A 93 -11.06 -0.77 14.58
CA PHE A 93 -12.29 -1.57 14.53
C PHE A 93 -12.97 -1.71 15.89
N GLY A 94 -12.38 -1.21 16.98
CA GLY A 94 -12.90 -1.37 18.34
C GLY A 94 -12.99 -2.83 18.78
N THR A 95 -12.13 -3.71 18.26
CA THR A 95 -12.15 -5.15 18.54
C THR A 95 -10.89 -5.55 19.31
N PRO A 96 -10.98 -6.22 20.48
CA PRO A 96 -9.80 -6.66 21.23
C PRO A 96 -8.90 -7.61 20.41
N VAL A 97 -7.58 -7.39 20.47
CA VAL A 97 -6.56 -8.22 19.77
C VAL A 97 -6.74 -9.70 20.11
N GLU A 98 -7.07 -10.02 21.36
CA GLU A 98 -7.27 -11.38 21.86
C GLU A 98 -8.41 -12.14 21.17
N THR A 99 -9.43 -11.43 20.69
CA THR A 99 -10.59 -12.01 20.01
C THR A 99 -10.28 -12.29 18.53
N ALA A 100 -9.44 -11.48 17.90
CA ALA A 100 -9.10 -11.61 16.48
C ALA A 100 -8.36 -12.92 16.18
N TRP A 101 -7.44 -13.35 17.05
CA TRP A 101 -6.69 -14.59 16.88
C TRP A 101 -7.47 -15.86 17.28
N ARG A 102 -8.51 -15.73 18.13
CA ARG A 102 -9.36 -16.87 18.55
C ARG A 102 -10.46 -17.23 17.54
N LEU A 103 -10.79 -16.31 16.62
CA LEU A 103 -11.74 -16.55 15.53
C LEU A 103 -11.11 -17.30 14.33
N GLN A 104 -9.79 -17.47 14.30
CA GLN A 104 -9.11 -18.26 13.28
C GLN A 104 -8.95 -19.72 13.77
N GLN A 105 -10.06 -20.45 13.78
CA GLN A 105 -10.03 -21.91 13.91
C GLN A 105 -9.35 -22.49 12.66
N GLU A 106 -8.21 -23.17 12.87
CA GLU A 106 -7.66 -24.25 12.03
C GLU A 106 -7.42 -23.99 10.52
N GLY A 107 -7.26 -22.74 10.08
CA GLY A 107 -6.82 -22.44 8.72
C GLY A 107 -5.30 -22.35 8.61
N GLU A 108 -4.67 -23.44 8.15
CA GLU A 108 -3.28 -23.61 7.67
C GLU A 108 -2.31 -22.44 7.92
N ARG A 109 -1.48 -22.59 8.95
CA ARG A 109 -0.28 -21.78 9.18
C ARG A 109 0.77 -22.07 8.10
N ILE A 110 0.76 -21.33 7.00
CA ILE A 110 1.94 -21.26 6.12
C ILE A 110 2.90 -20.24 6.74
N ILE A 111 3.71 -20.70 7.69
CA ILE A 111 4.90 -19.98 8.16
C ILE A 111 6.06 -20.48 7.28
N THR A 112 6.29 -19.84 6.14
CA THR A 112 7.57 -20.05 5.43
C THR A 112 8.62 -19.23 6.14
N GLY A 113 9.30 -19.87 7.10
CA GLY A 113 10.55 -19.36 7.64
C GLY A 113 11.70 -19.63 6.67
N HIS A 114 12.45 -18.58 6.37
CA HIS A 114 13.88 -18.63 6.06
C HIS A 114 14.53 -17.41 6.70
#